data_AF-A0A842U029-F1
#
_entry.id   AF-A0A842U029-F1
#
_cell.length_a   1.000
_cell.length_b   1.000
_cell.length_c   1.000
_cell.angle_alpha   90.00
_cell.angle_beta   90.00
_cell.angle_gamma   90.00
#
_symmetry.space_group_name_H-M   'P 1'
#
loop_
_entity.id
_entity.type
_entity.pdbx_description
1 polymer ?
#
loop_
_entity_poly.entity_id
_entity_poly.type
_entity_poly.pdbx_seq_one_letter_code
_entity_poly.pdbx_strand_id
1 'polypeptide(L)'
;MPDRWESFRGAELLEQEISLLLELERTVGKQFTSVDCITSGISMSFTSHQGYVTGLGLARCGLKEIPYMIKKFQKLKVINLFGDKIERILVFLKELDVLESLNLYDNNISEIPSFIGHLTSLKHLILGVNELIQLPAEIGNLQNLIELS
;
A
#
# COMPACT_ATOMS: atom_id res chain seq x y z
N MET A 1 -1.36 -0.61 29.20
CA MET A 1 -0.73 -1.90 28.88
C MET A 1 0.41 -1.59 27.93
N PRO A 2 1.66 -1.98 28.20
CA PRO A 2 2.72 -1.78 27.23
C PRO A 2 2.39 -2.56 25.96
N ASP A 3 2.74 -1.98 24.82
CA ASP A 3 2.57 -2.59 23.51
C ASP A 3 3.26 -3.97 23.47
N ARG A 4 2.48 -5.03 23.19
CA ARG A 4 2.99 -6.40 23.16
C ARG A 4 3.61 -6.70 21.81
N TRP A 5 4.92 -6.96 21.81
CA TRP A 5 5.70 -7.30 20.63
C TRP A 5 5.77 -8.82 20.49
N GLU A 6 5.61 -9.32 19.28
CA GLU A 6 5.73 -10.74 18.96
C GLU A 6 6.56 -10.94 17.69
N SER A 7 7.22 -12.09 17.60
CA SER A 7 7.98 -12.46 16.41
C SER A 7 7.02 -12.98 15.33
N PHE A 8 7.08 -12.37 14.15
CA PHE A 8 6.32 -12.77 12.98
C PHE A 8 7.23 -12.82 11.75
N ARG A 9 7.47 -14.05 11.25
CA ARG A 9 8.24 -14.32 10.02
C ARG A 9 9.61 -13.61 9.97
N GLY A 10 10.28 -13.50 11.11
CA GLY A 10 11.61 -12.88 11.22
C GLY A 10 11.62 -11.40 11.60
N ALA A 11 10.45 -10.77 11.77
CA ALA A 11 10.31 -9.40 12.26
C ALA A 11 9.69 -9.37 13.66
N GLU A 12 10.05 -8.37 14.47
CA GLU A 12 9.31 -8.04 15.70
C GLU A 12 8.22 -7.02 15.38
N LEU A 13 6.98 -7.39 15.65
CA LEU A 13 5.78 -6.61 15.33
C LEU A 13 4.84 -6.52 16.53
N LEU A 14 4.01 -5.48 16.57
CA LEU A 14 2.89 -5.41 17.49
C LEU A 14 1.87 -6.52 17.19
N GLU A 15 1.26 -7.09 18.23
CA GLU A 15 0.22 -8.12 18.11
C GLU A 15 -0.94 -7.68 17.17
N GLN A 16 -1.29 -6.39 17.20
CA GLN A 16 -2.30 -5.81 16.32
C GLN A 16 -1.87 -5.80 14.84
N GLU A 17 -0.59 -5.53 14.55
CA GLU A 17 -0.04 -5.50 13.19
C GLU A 17 -0.01 -6.92 12.61
N ILE A 18 0.39 -7.90 13.42
CA ILE A 18 0.37 -9.32 13.07
C ILE A 18 -1.06 -9.78 12.76
N SER A 19 -2.02 -9.38 13.60
CA SER A 19 -3.43 -9.72 13.41
C SER A 19 -3.96 -9.20 12.06
N LEU A 20 -3.56 -7.99 11.66
CA LEU A 20 -3.92 -7.41 10.36
C LEU A 20 -3.23 -8.13 9.19
N LEU A 21 -1.95 -8.48 9.33
CA LEU A 21 -1.24 -9.27 8.31
C LEU A 21 -1.92 -10.64 8.11
N LEU A 22 -2.27 -11.34 9.19
CA LEU A 22 -2.99 -12.61 9.12
C LEU A 22 -4.40 -12.48 8.53
N GLU A 23 -5.08 -11.36 8.76
CA GLU A 23 -6.36 -11.06 8.11
C GLU A 23 -6.17 -10.88 6.59
N LEU A 24 -5.17 -10.11 6.16
CA LEU A 24 -4.81 -9.95 4.76
C LEU A 24 -4.42 -11.27 4.09
N GLU A 25 -3.64 -12.13 4.77
CA GLU A 25 -3.29 -13.47 4.26
C GLU A 25 -4.53 -14.31 3.97
N ARG A 26 -5.52 -14.26 4.88
CA ARG A 26 -6.80 -14.97 4.72
C ARG A 26 -7.64 -14.41 3.57
N THR A 27 -7.65 -13.08 3.40
CA THR A 27 -8.39 -12.44 2.30
C THR A 27 -7.80 -12.78 0.95
N VAL A 28 -6.47 -12.81 0.84
CA VAL A 28 -5.76 -13.01 -0.44
C VAL A 28 -5.49 -14.49 -0.72
N GLY A 29 -5.44 -15.34 0.31
CA GLY A 29 -5.08 -16.76 0.18
C GLY A 29 -3.59 -17.01 -0.09
N LYS A 30 -2.73 -16.03 0.25
CA LYS A 30 -1.26 -16.14 0.18
C LYS A 30 -0.65 -15.75 1.52
N GLN A 31 0.63 -16.04 1.69
CA GLN A 31 1.36 -15.75 2.91
C GLN A 31 2.40 -14.65 2.71
N PHE A 32 2.56 -13.79 3.72
CA PHE A 32 3.57 -12.75 3.70
C PHE A 32 4.97 -13.33 3.81
N THR A 33 5.92 -12.62 3.20
CA THR A 33 7.35 -12.81 3.41
C THR A 33 7.94 -11.51 3.96
N SER A 34 8.71 -11.58 5.04
CA SER A 34 9.44 -10.41 5.53
C SER A 34 10.60 -10.11 4.59
N VAL A 35 10.77 -8.84 4.23
CA VAL A 35 11.81 -8.36 3.32
C VAL A 35 12.38 -7.04 3.82
N ASP A 36 13.60 -6.71 3.41
CA ASP A 36 14.22 -5.41 3.74
C ASP A 36 13.63 -4.26 2.90
N CYS A 37 13.16 -4.57 1.69
CA CYS A 37 12.53 -3.61 0.79
C CYS A 37 11.41 -4.25 -0.04
N ILE A 38 10.36 -3.46 -0.31
CA ILE A 38 9.25 -3.91 -1.16
C ILE A 38 9.71 -3.87 -2.62
N THR A 39 9.69 -5.03 -3.28
CA THR A 39 10.03 -5.17 -4.70
C THR A 39 8.86 -5.77 -5.47
N SER A 40 8.86 -5.66 -6.79
CA SER A 40 7.82 -6.24 -7.66
C SER A 40 7.96 -7.75 -7.88
N GLY A 41 9.09 -8.34 -7.47
CA GLY A 41 9.38 -9.76 -7.66
C GLY A 41 8.66 -10.69 -6.68
N ILE A 42 8.17 -10.16 -5.56
CA ILE A 42 7.51 -10.95 -4.51
C ILE A 42 6.05 -10.55 -4.44
N SER A 43 5.16 -11.54 -4.59
CA SER A 43 3.72 -11.28 -4.62
C SER A 43 3.17 -10.76 -3.29
N MET A 44 3.59 -11.36 -2.17
CA MET A 44 3.12 -10.97 -0.85
C MET A 44 4.31 -10.79 0.09
N SER A 45 4.63 -9.54 0.38
CA SER A 45 5.79 -9.16 1.20
C SER A 45 5.45 -8.02 2.16
N PHE A 46 6.18 -7.92 3.26
CA PHE A 46 6.08 -6.76 4.14
C PHE A 46 7.46 -6.33 4.62
N THR A 47 7.59 -5.04 4.91
CA THR A 47 8.71 -4.46 5.66
C THR A 47 8.19 -3.97 7.00
N SER A 48 9.07 -3.91 7.99
CA SER A 48 8.71 -3.44 9.33
C SER A 48 9.81 -2.58 9.93
N HIS A 49 9.41 -1.64 10.78
CA HIS A 49 10.33 -0.82 11.57
C HIS A 49 9.74 -0.56 12.95
N GLN A 50 10.52 -0.84 14.00
CA GLN A 50 10.15 -0.58 15.40
C GLN A 50 8.75 -1.12 15.79
N GLY A 51 8.43 -2.35 15.39
CA GLY A 51 7.16 -2.99 15.72
C GLY A 51 6.01 -2.69 14.75
N TYR A 52 6.16 -1.77 13.80
CA TYR A 52 5.12 -1.40 12.85
C TYR A 52 5.44 -1.88 11.43
N VAL A 53 4.41 -2.24 10.68
CA VAL A 53 4.52 -2.48 9.24
C VAL A 53 4.69 -1.14 8.52
N THR A 54 5.78 -1.03 7.77
CA THR A 54 6.12 0.18 7.01
C THR A 54 5.91 0.04 5.52
N GLY A 55 5.76 -1.19 5.02
CA GLY A 55 5.54 -1.44 3.62
C GLY A 55 4.80 -2.73 3.38
N LEU A 56 3.89 -2.72 2.41
CA LEU A 56 3.11 -3.86 1.96
C LEU A 56 3.32 -4.06 0.46
N GLY A 57 3.76 -5.25 0.09
CA GLY A 57 3.75 -5.75 -1.28
C GLY A 57 2.62 -6.76 -1.41
N LEU A 58 1.70 -6.49 -2.31
CA LEU A 58 0.53 -7.30 -2.64
C LEU A 58 0.45 -7.56 -4.15
N ALA A 59 1.58 -7.50 -4.86
CA ALA A 59 1.65 -7.60 -6.31
C ALA A 59 1.12 -8.95 -6.84
N ARG A 60 0.38 -8.90 -7.95
CA ARG A 60 -0.17 -10.07 -8.65
C ARG A 60 -0.94 -10.99 -7.72
N CYS A 61 -1.69 -10.41 -6.79
CA CYS A 61 -2.59 -11.12 -5.89
C CYS A 61 -4.00 -11.27 -6.46
N GLY A 62 -4.28 -10.64 -7.61
CA GLY A 62 -5.59 -10.71 -8.25
C GLY A 62 -6.62 -9.86 -7.53
N LEU A 63 -6.16 -8.83 -6.80
CA LEU A 63 -7.02 -7.93 -6.05
C LEU A 63 -7.91 -7.13 -7.00
N LYS A 64 -9.22 -7.10 -6.75
CA LYS A 64 -10.17 -6.22 -7.46
C LYS A 64 -10.30 -4.85 -6.82
N GLU A 65 -9.96 -4.77 -5.54
CA GLU A 65 -9.99 -3.57 -4.74
C GLU A 65 -8.87 -3.63 -3.70
N ILE A 66 -8.49 -2.45 -3.19
CA ILE A 66 -7.52 -2.33 -2.11
C ILE A 66 -8.20 -2.74 -0.80
N PRO A 67 -7.71 -3.76 -0.06
CA PRO A 67 -8.35 -4.20 1.17
C PRO A 67 -8.49 -3.07 2.19
N TYR A 68 -9.71 -2.81 2.65
CA TYR A 68 -10.02 -1.67 3.54
C TYR A 68 -9.20 -1.66 4.84
N MET A 69 -8.75 -2.83 5.32
CA MET A 69 -7.96 -2.96 6.54
C MET A 69 -6.56 -2.34 6.43
N ILE A 70 -6.06 -2.06 5.21
CA ILE A 70 -4.76 -1.42 5.00
C ILE A 70 -4.67 -0.06 5.70
N LYS A 71 -5.79 0.65 5.85
CA LYS A 71 -5.82 1.93 6.58
C LYS A 71 -5.47 1.84 8.07
N LYS A 72 -5.52 0.62 8.64
CA LYS A 72 -5.21 0.40 10.06
C LYS A 72 -3.70 0.40 10.33
N PHE A 73 -2.86 0.28 9.30
CA PHE A 73 -1.40 0.36 9.43
C PHE A 73 -0.93 1.82 9.54
N GLN A 74 -0.69 2.27 10.77
CA GLN A 74 -0.46 3.70 11.07
C GLN A 74 0.88 4.26 10.54
N LYS A 75 1.84 3.38 10.24
CA LYS A 75 3.20 3.75 9.81
C LYS A 75 3.50 3.29 8.37
N LEU A 76 2.46 2.98 7.60
CA LEU A 76 2.60 2.45 6.25
C LEU A 76 3.08 3.53 5.28
N LYS A 77 4.29 3.36 4.76
CA LYS A 77 4.96 4.27 3.82
C LYS A 77 4.95 3.78 2.39
N VAL A 78 4.92 2.47 2.18
CA VAL A 78 5.03 1.87 0.85
C VAL A 78 3.90 0.89 0.61
N ILE A 79 3.19 1.06 -0.50
CA ILE A 79 2.21 0.10 -0.99
C ILE A 79 2.55 -0.27 -2.42
N ASN A 80 2.70 -1.57 -2.68
CA ASN A 80 2.88 -2.11 -4.02
C ASN A 80 1.72 -3.07 -4.36
N LEU A 81 0.90 -2.67 -5.34
CA LEU A 81 -0.26 -3.38 -5.87
C LEU A 81 -0.09 -3.65 -7.38
N PHE A 82 1.16 -3.86 -7.79
CA PHE A 82 1.52 -4.11 -9.19
C PHE A 82 0.83 -5.35 -9.75
N GLY A 83 0.24 -5.23 -10.95
CA GLY A 83 -0.28 -6.39 -11.69
C GLY A 83 -1.51 -7.02 -11.03
N ASP A 84 -2.34 -6.21 -10.37
CA ASP A 84 -3.62 -6.63 -9.81
C ASP A 84 -4.75 -6.33 -10.82
N LYS A 85 -6.01 -6.26 -10.36
CA LYS A 85 -7.20 -5.98 -11.16
C LYS A 85 -8.01 -4.85 -10.53
N ILE A 86 -7.31 -3.88 -9.93
CA ILE A 86 -7.93 -2.80 -9.18
C ILE A 86 -8.60 -1.85 -10.16
N GLU A 87 -9.89 -1.63 -9.97
CA GLU A 87 -10.67 -0.72 -10.83
C GLU A 87 -10.78 0.68 -10.22
N ARG A 88 -10.70 0.79 -8.89
CA ARG A 88 -10.96 2.03 -8.16
C ARG A 88 -10.03 2.24 -6.97
N ILE A 89 -9.58 3.47 -6.80
CA ILE A 89 -8.86 3.95 -5.62
C ILE A 89 -9.90 4.41 -4.59
N LEU A 90 -9.96 3.73 -3.44
CA LEU A 90 -10.98 3.98 -2.42
C LEU A 90 -10.61 5.15 -1.49
N VAL A 91 -11.64 5.88 -1.04
CA VAL A 91 -11.50 7.14 -0.26
C VAL A 91 -10.71 7.00 1.03
N PHE A 92 -10.64 5.81 1.62
CA PHE A 92 -9.88 5.60 2.85
C PHE A 92 -8.38 5.84 2.66
N LEU A 93 -7.85 5.76 1.44
CA LEU A 93 -6.42 5.96 1.20
C LEU A 93 -5.96 7.36 1.63
N LYS A 94 -6.85 8.35 1.65
CA LYS A 94 -6.56 9.68 2.19
C LYS A 94 -6.17 9.69 3.67
N GLU A 95 -6.42 8.61 4.41
CA GLU A 95 -6.06 8.44 5.83
C GLU A 95 -4.59 8.00 5.99
N LEU A 96 -3.89 7.67 4.90
CA LEU A 96 -2.49 7.24 4.92
C LEU A 96 -1.54 8.43 4.75
N ASP A 97 -1.57 9.36 5.71
CA ASP A 97 -0.87 10.66 5.63
C ASP A 97 0.66 10.54 5.48
N VAL A 98 1.23 9.40 5.88
CA VAL A 98 2.67 9.11 5.81
C VAL A 98 3.05 8.23 4.61
N LEU A 99 2.13 7.98 3.68
CA LEU A 99 2.41 7.19 2.48
C LEU A 99 3.39 7.95 1.57
N GLU A 100 4.53 7.33 1.26
CA GLU A 100 5.59 7.90 0.45
C GLU A 100 5.63 7.29 -0.96
N SER A 101 5.18 6.04 -1.12
CA SER A 101 5.19 5.35 -2.41
C SER A 101 3.92 4.53 -2.60
N LEU A 102 3.23 4.77 -3.72
CA LEU A 102 2.06 4.01 -4.16
C LEU A 102 2.30 3.50 -5.58
N ASN A 103 2.45 2.18 -5.72
CA ASN A 103 2.57 1.52 -7.00
C ASN A 103 1.26 0.79 -7.34
N LEU A 104 0.61 1.25 -8.41
CA LEU A 104 -0.62 0.71 -9.00
C LEU A 104 -0.41 0.36 -10.48
N TYR A 105 0.84 0.16 -10.91
CA TYR A 105 1.16 -0.21 -12.29
C TYR A 105 0.44 -1.50 -12.68
N ASP A 106 -0.04 -1.58 -13.93
CA ASP A 106 -0.74 -2.75 -14.48
C ASP A 106 -1.99 -3.12 -13.66
N ASN A 107 -2.98 -2.22 -13.70
CA ASN A 107 -4.31 -2.37 -13.10
C ASN A 107 -5.40 -1.85 -14.08
N ASN A 108 -6.66 -1.77 -13.63
CA ASN A 108 -7.81 -1.35 -14.43
C ASN A 108 -8.39 0.00 -13.95
N ILE A 109 -7.54 0.89 -13.42
CA ILE A 109 -8.00 2.14 -12.82
C ILE A 109 -8.34 3.12 -13.94
N SER A 110 -9.58 3.61 -13.95
CA SER A 110 -10.08 4.57 -14.94
C SER A 110 -10.08 6.02 -14.44
N GLU A 111 -10.10 6.21 -13.11
CA GLU A 111 -10.11 7.52 -12.47
C GLU A 111 -9.13 7.59 -11.28
N ILE A 112 -8.37 8.69 -11.19
CA ILE A 112 -7.68 9.06 -9.95
C ILE A 112 -8.56 10.07 -9.21
N PRO A 113 -8.96 9.78 -7.95
CA PRO A 113 -9.84 10.66 -7.20
C PRO A 113 -9.11 11.92 -6.71
N SER A 114 -9.83 13.03 -6.60
CA SER A 114 -9.27 14.34 -6.18
C SER A 114 -8.59 14.32 -4.80
N PHE A 115 -9.01 13.42 -3.90
CA PHE A 115 -8.37 13.29 -2.60
C PHE A 115 -6.91 12.83 -2.68
N ILE A 116 -6.41 12.38 -3.84
CA ILE A 116 -5.00 12.04 -4.02
C ILE A 116 -4.11 13.20 -3.58
N GLY A 117 -4.55 14.45 -3.81
CA GLY A 117 -3.83 15.66 -3.39
C GLY A 117 -3.68 15.83 -1.87
N HIS A 118 -4.36 15.04 -1.04
CA HIS A 118 -4.16 15.03 0.41
C HIS A 118 -2.94 14.19 0.84
N LEU A 119 -2.44 13.30 -0.02
CA LEU A 119 -1.27 12.46 0.26
C LEU A 119 0.02 13.26 0.11
N THR A 120 0.18 14.32 0.90
CA THR A 120 1.27 15.29 0.73
C THR A 120 2.66 14.69 0.98
N SER A 121 2.76 13.56 1.68
CA SER A 121 4.00 12.79 1.86
C SER A 121 4.40 11.96 0.63
N LEU A 122 3.52 11.81 -0.36
CA LEU A 122 3.72 10.93 -1.51
C LEU A 122 4.85 11.46 -2.40
N LYS A 123 5.82 10.60 -2.67
CA LYS A 123 7.02 10.86 -3.48
C LYS A 123 6.98 10.11 -4.80
N HIS A 124 6.45 8.89 -4.80
CA HIS A 124 6.34 8.05 -5.99
C HIS A 124 4.90 7.61 -6.19
N LEU A 125 4.32 7.97 -7.33
CA LEU A 125 3.00 7.54 -7.75
C LEU A 125 3.11 6.87 -9.12
N ILE A 126 3.05 5.54 -9.12
CA ILE A 126 3.22 4.74 -10.33
C ILE A 126 1.84 4.25 -10.77
N LEU A 127 1.37 4.74 -11.91
CA LEU A 127 0.04 4.55 -12.49
C LEU A 127 0.08 4.00 -13.93
N GLY A 128 1.26 3.76 -14.50
CA GLY A 128 1.42 3.21 -15.84
C GLY A 128 0.61 1.92 -16.06
N VAL A 129 0.18 1.70 -17.32
CA VAL A 129 -0.65 0.55 -17.71
C VAL A 129 -1.93 0.49 -16.86
N ASN A 130 -2.74 1.53 -16.98
CA ASN A 130 -4.11 1.62 -16.45
C ASN A 130 -5.04 2.18 -17.55
N GLU A 131 -6.32 2.38 -17.24
CA GLU A 131 -7.35 2.90 -18.14
C GLU A 131 -7.60 4.42 -17.93
N LEU A 132 -6.61 5.12 -17.37
CA LEU A 132 -6.72 6.53 -17.01
C LEU A 132 -6.85 7.43 -18.25
N ILE A 133 -7.90 8.23 -18.28
CA ILE A 133 -8.13 9.25 -19.33
C ILE A 133 -7.51 10.59 -18.94
N GLN A 134 -7.57 10.93 -17.65
CA GLN A 134 -7.09 12.20 -17.11
C GLN A 134 -6.66 12.04 -15.66
N LEU A 135 -5.81 12.96 -15.21
CA LEU A 135 -5.47 13.13 -13.80
C LEU A 135 -6.26 14.31 -13.21
N PRO A 136 -6.67 14.24 -11.93
CA PRO A 136 -7.30 15.36 -11.24
C PRO A 136 -6.31 16.52 -11.08
N ALA A 137 -6.80 17.76 -11.07
CA ALA A 137 -5.95 18.94 -10.89
C ALA A 137 -5.22 18.93 -9.52
N GLU A 138 -5.81 18.26 -8.54
CA GLU A 138 -5.29 18.05 -7.19
C GLU A 138 -3.99 17.24 -7.16
N ILE A 139 -3.58 16.61 -8.26
CA ILE A 139 -2.22 16.04 -8.40
C ILE A 139 -1.15 17.12 -8.13
N GLY A 140 -1.45 18.39 -8.45
CA GLY A 140 -0.57 19.53 -8.17
C GLY A 140 -0.40 19.87 -6.69
N ASN A 141 -1.21 19.27 -5.80
CA ASN A 141 -1.05 19.44 -4.35
C ASN A 141 -0.01 18.48 -3.75
N LEU A 142 0.49 17.51 -4.53
CA LEU A 142 1.52 16.56 -4.10
C LEU A 142 2.91 17.20 -4.12
N GLN A 143 3.17 18.08 -3.15
CA GLN A 143 4.39 18.90 -3.10
C GLN A 143 5.69 18.11 -2.99
N ASN A 144 5.63 16.87 -2.48
CA ASN A 144 6.80 15.99 -2.35
C ASN A 144 6.94 14.99 -3.50
N LEU A 145 6.09 15.07 -4.54
CA LEU A 145 6.12 14.12 -5.65
C LEU A 145 7.40 14.28 -6.47
N ILE A 146 8.18 13.21 -6.52
CA ILE A 146 9.43 13.09 -7.27
C ILE A 146 9.15 12.40 -8.61
N GLU A 147 8.27 11.40 -8.60
CA GLU A 147 8.00 10.55 -9.75
C GLU A 147 6.50 10.30 -9.93
N LEU A 148 6.05 10.53 -11.16
CA LEU A 148 4.73 10.19 -11.67
C LEU A 148 4.91 9.51 -13.02
N SER A 149 4.53 8.22 -13.12
CA SER A 149 4.74 7.40 -14.32
C SER A 149 3.58 6.49 -14.64
#